data_AF-A0A8T4FZI9-F1
#
_entry.id   AF-A0A8T4FZI9-F1
#
_cell.length_a   1.000
_cell.length_b   1.000
_cell.length_c   1.000
_cell.angle_alpha   90.00
_cell.angle_beta   90.00
_cell.angle_gamma   90.00
#
_symmetry.space_group_name_H-M   'P 1'
#
loop_
_entity.id
_entity.type
_entity.pdbx_description
1 polymer ?
#
loop_
_entity_poly.entity_id
_entity_poly.type
_entity_poly.pdbx_seq_one_letter_code
_entity_poly.pdbx_strand_id
1 'polypeptide(L)'
;MRPLEIEKWIESKGRQYENSQELLLESIIAYKAGAYRAAYIMGWLFFVSAIKERFLKIPHCPQGISKESWELVKEWFTDENLWDSHVVNVILRENIRKEHKKHKKEIEKIFNVPSDLPTLIKAYRKYRNICAHGKDYNISYSHVEALWGFVLDALSKITIAGETEVFVNRLIDIFDKFGIDNDKLIATSLYQALQAIPVESFSRFLEMLNNELKNKNMPKMARHRVIAKLYEILQKFSRESPEYRKYNEELVKYVIQDDDIDIQVFAGLYPESLRDILTQRPIYVEEFLGLLENALKEKEEVPPYVLPQFLELLLMGPAYLPKDSLDKCIKLIKRIPYTLTDWNILEVYELLSRKPELIKMLEEYEFFETFKRVLLDKVIVPKGHSFNIANERSLLPAIYIEYKGLDEDIVEKISIVFSDKDGHYPYDVGDALKSYFKKNPEKWDEFKRIFQKLKESGKLSVSLGELYINPEKEEN
;
A
#
# COMPACT_ATOMS: atom_id res chain seq x y z
N MET A 1 -8.85 -3.20 39.42
CA MET A 1 -9.61 -2.03 38.94
C MET A 1 -9.69 -2.16 37.42
N ARG A 2 -10.85 -1.97 36.78
CA ARG A 2 -10.91 -2.04 35.29
C ARG A 2 -10.10 -0.86 34.70
N PRO A 3 -9.37 -1.04 33.58
CA PRO A 3 -8.68 0.06 32.92
C PRO A 3 -9.69 1.12 32.47
N LEU A 4 -9.37 2.39 32.71
CA LEU A 4 -10.17 3.52 32.23
C LEU A 4 -9.93 3.71 30.73
N GLU A 5 -10.93 4.19 30.00
CA GLU A 5 -10.80 4.46 28.55
C GLU A 5 -9.67 5.45 28.24
N ILE A 6 -9.43 6.42 29.13
CA ILE A 6 -8.34 7.39 29.02
C ILE A 6 -6.94 6.73 29.08
N GLU A 7 -6.80 5.63 29.82
CA GLU A 7 -5.55 4.86 29.93
C GLU A 7 -5.25 4.15 28.61
N LYS A 8 -6.26 3.47 28.05
CA LYS A 8 -6.14 2.83 26.73
C LYS A 8 -5.84 3.86 25.65
N TRP A 9 -6.48 5.04 25.73
CA TRP A 9 -6.26 6.10 24.76
C TRP A 9 -4.81 6.59 24.79
N ILE A 10 -4.26 6.94 25.96
CA ILE A 10 -2.88 7.47 26.01
C ILE A 10 -1.85 6.43 25.59
N GLU A 11 -2.05 5.16 25.94
CA GLU A 11 -1.22 4.03 25.48
C GLU A 11 -1.22 3.92 23.95
N SER A 12 -2.38 4.07 23.31
CA SER A 12 -2.49 4.01 21.84
C SER A 12 -1.81 5.19 21.11
N LYS A 13 -1.57 6.31 21.79
CA LYS A 13 -0.89 7.48 21.20
C LYS A 13 0.64 7.37 21.22
N GLY A 14 1.22 6.33 21.83
CA GLY A 14 2.66 6.07 21.82
C GLY A 14 3.47 7.30 22.25
N ARG A 15 4.42 7.75 21.42
CA ARG A 15 5.28 8.93 21.71
C ARG A 15 4.74 10.26 21.18
N GLN A 16 3.46 10.33 20.82
CA GLN A 16 2.88 11.57 20.28
C GLN A 16 2.93 12.72 21.30
N TYR A 17 2.80 12.41 22.59
CA TYR A 17 2.75 13.36 23.70
C TYR A 17 3.83 13.11 24.75
N GLU A 18 5.04 12.74 24.32
CA GLU A 18 6.14 12.33 25.20
C GLU A 18 6.43 13.34 26.32
N ASN A 19 6.29 14.65 26.04
CA ASN A 19 6.56 15.70 27.04
C ASN A 19 5.34 16.05 27.90
N SER A 20 4.11 15.86 27.38
CA SER A 20 2.89 16.23 28.13
C SER A 20 2.19 15.05 28.82
N GLN A 21 2.44 13.81 28.41
CA GLN A 21 1.68 12.63 28.87
C GLN A 21 1.74 12.41 30.38
N GLU A 22 2.83 12.80 31.05
CA GLU A 22 2.98 12.66 32.50
C GLU A 22 1.85 13.41 33.24
N LEU A 23 1.42 14.57 32.72
CA LEU A 23 0.30 15.32 33.29
C LEU A 23 -1.01 14.54 33.23
N LEU A 24 -1.23 13.76 32.18
CA LEU A 24 -2.41 12.91 32.08
C LEU A 24 -2.32 11.71 33.03
N LEU A 25 -1.13 11.12 33.17
CA LEU A 25 -0.90 10.04 34.12
C LEU A 25 -1.13 10.50 35.57
N GLU A 26 -0.61 11.67 35.93
CA GLU A 26 -0.88 12.30 37.23
C GLU A 26 -2.36 12.63 37.43
N SER A 27 -3.06 13.07 36.37
CA SER A 27 -4.51 13.25 36.40
C SER A 27 -5.25 11.94 36.75
N ILE A 28 -4.85 10.82 36.16
CA ILE A 28 -5.43 9.50 36.39
C ILE A 28 -5.13 9.00 37.81
N ILE A 29 -3.90 9.20 38.31
CA ILE A 29 -3.51 8.85 39.69
C ILE A 29 -4.36 9.63 40.69
N ALA A 30 -4.46 10.95 40.52
CA ALA A 30 -5.28 11.82 41.37
C ALA A 30 -6.76 11.42 41.34
N TYR A 31 -7.29 11.06 40.17
CA TYR A 31 -8.66 10.57 40.03
C TYR A 31 -8.90 9.29 40.84
N LYS A 32 -8.00 8.30 40.72
CA LYS A 32 -8.09 7.02 41.45
C LYS A 32 -7.96 7.19 42.97
N ALA A 33 -7.25 8.24 43.41
CA ALA A 33 -7.12 8.62 44.81
C ALA A 33 -8.32 9.45 45.34
N GLY A 34 -9.32 9.77 44.51
CA GLY A 34 -10.46 10.62 44.88
C GLY A 34 -10.15 12.12 44.94
N ALA A 35 -8.96 12.53 44.50
CA ALA A 35 -8.51 13.93 44.45
C ALA A 35 -9.00 14.63 43.16
N TYR A 36 -10.32 14.69 42.96
CA TYR A 36 -10.92 15.10 41.68
C TYR A 36 -10.56 16.51 41.20
N ARG A 37 -10.34 17.47 42.12
CA ARG A 37 -9.88 18.82 41.74
C ARG A 37 -8.47 18.79 41.14
N ALA A 38 -7.56 18.02 41.75
CA ALA A 38 -6.20 17.85 41.24
C ALA A 38 -6.24 17.10 39.90
N ALA A 39 -7.02 16.03 39.81
CA ALA A 39 -7.24 15.30 38.57
C ALA A 39 -7.70 16.21 37.43
N TYR A 40 -8.68 17.09 37.70
CA TYR A 40 -9.19 18.05 36.72
C TYR A 40 -8.13 19.05 36.27
N ILE A 41 -7.36 19.62 37.20
CA ILE A 41 -6.30 20.59 36.88
C ILE A 41 -5.23 19.93 36.01
N MET A 42 -4.77 18.73 36.36
CA MET A 42 -3.74 18.01 35.62
C MET A 42 -4.24 17.58 34.22
N GLY A 43 -5.49 17.13 34.11
CA GLY A 43 -6.10 16.79 32.82
C GLY A 43 -6.26 18.02 31.90
N TRP A 44 -6.60 19.18 32.47
CA TRP A 44 -6.61 20.43 31.72
C TRP A 44 -5.19 20.86 31.30
N LEU A 45 -4.20 20.70 32.19
CA LEU A 45 -2.82 21.07 31.90
C LEU A 45 -2.24 20.18 30.80
N PHE A 46 -2.57 18.89 30.79
CA PHE A 46 -2.27 17.98 29.68
C PHE A 46 -2.84 18.51 28.36
N PHE A 47 -4.11 18.89 28.32
CA PHE A 47 -4.76 19.40 27.09
C PHE A 47 -4.03 20.58 26.46
N VAL A 48 -3.68 21.61 27.25
CA VAL A 48 -2.95 22.78 26.74
C VAL A 48 -1.50 22.45 26.40
N SER A 49 -0.85 21.56 27.18
CA SER A 49 0.53 21.12 26.93
C SER A 49 0.63 20.30 25.65
N ALA A 50 -0.35 19.44 25.38
CA ALA A 50 -0.42 18.64 24.17
C ALA A 50 -0.47 19.51 22.91
N ILE A 51 -1.24 20.61 22.94
CA ILE A 51 -1.30 21.58 21.82
C ILE A 51 0.04 22.32 21.67
N LYS A 52 0.65 22.76 22.77
CA LYS A 52 2.01 23.36 22.77
C LYS A 52 3.04 22.41 22.17
N GLU A 53 3.08 21.17 22.64
CA GLU A 53 4.02 20.15 22.19
C GLU A 53 3.86 19.86 20.70
N ARG A 54 2.62 19.69 20.23
CA ARG A 54 2.31 19.51 18.81
C ARG A 54 2.84 20.65 17.94
N PHE A 55 2.59 21.90 18.34
CA PHE A 55 3.10 23.08 17.62
C PHE A 55 4.65 23.11 17.59
N LEU A 56 5.30 22.89 18.74
CA LEU A 56 6.76 22.98 18.85
C LEU A 56 7.51 21.85 18.15
N LYS A 57 6.85 20.71 17.88
CA LYS A 57 7.41 19.61 17.07
C LYS A 57 7.50 19.95 15.58
N ILE A 58 6.86 21.03 15.12
CA ILE A 58 6.90 21.46 13.72
C ILE A 58 8.22 22.21 13.49
N PRO A 59 9.14 21.67 12.67
CA PRO A 59 10.52 22.17 12.61
C PRO A 59 10.64 23.52 11.90
N HIS A 60 9.75 23.80 10.94
CA HIS A 60 9.82 24.96 10.07
C HIS A 60 8.45 25.61 9.89
N CYS A 61 8.44 26.93 9.64
CA CYS A 61 7.22 27.66 9.31
C CYS A 61 6.57 27.05 8.06
N PRO A 62 5.29 26.64 8.11
CA PRO A 62 4.58 26.06 6.98
C PRO A 62 4.39 27.05 5.84
N GLN A 63 4.17 26.54 4.63
CA GLN A 63 3.85 27.37 3.47
C GLN A 63 2.52 28.11 3.67
N GLY A 64 2.47 29.37 3.26
CA GLY A 64 1.25 30.19 3.38
C GLY A 64 1.01 30.80 4.76
N ILE A 65 1.91 30.55 5.73
CA ILE A 65 1.96 31.23 7.02
C ILE A 65 3.12 32.23 7.01
N SER A 66 2.86 33.45 7.48
CA SER A 66 3.95 34.44 7.63
C SER A 66 4.96 34.00 8.71
N LYS A 67 6.25 34.09 8.39
CA LYS A 67 7.34 33.81 9.36
C LYS A 67 7.25 34.66 10.63
N GLU A 68 6.87 35.95 10.50
CA GLU A 68 6.69 36.85 11.65
C GLU A 68 5.63 36.32 12.63
N SER A 69 4.46 35.88 12.13
CA SER A 69 3.39 35.35 12.99
C SER A 69 3.76 33.99 13.60
N TRP A 70 4.51 33.16 12.86
CA TRP A 70 4.98 31.86 13.34
C TRP A 70 5.95 31.99 14.51
N GLU A 71 6.99 32.83 14.36
CA GLU A 71 7.97 33.07 15.42
C GLU A 71 7.34 33.73 16.64
N LEU A 72 6.35 34.61 16.46
CA LEU A 72 5.59 35.20 17.55
C LEU A 72 4.85 34.15 18.39
N VAL A 73 4.14 33.21 17.75
CA VAL A 73 3.47 32.11 18.46
C VAL A 73 4.48 31.23 19.18
N LYS A 74 5.62 30.96 18.53
CA LYS A 74 6.70 30.17 19.12
C LYS A 74 7.25 30.83 20.39
N GLU A 75 7.53 32.13 20.34
CA GLU A 75 7.95 32.92 21.50
C GLU A 75 6.93 32.81 22.64
N TRP A 76 5.64 33.01 22.35
CA TRP A 76 4.56 32.90 23.34
C TRP A 76 4.46 31.51 23.98
N PHE A 77 4.70 30.45 23.21
CA PHE A 77 4.60 29.08 23.70
C PHE A 77 5.85 28.66 24.50
N THR A 78 6.97 29.37 24.31
CA THR A 78 8.21 29.20 25.09
C THR A 78 8.32 30.10 26.32
N ASP A 79 7.39 31.04 26.53
CA ASP A 79 7.34 31.85 27.75
C ASP A 79 6.88 30.98 28.94
N GLU A 80 7.82 30.51 29.75
CA GLU A 80 7.58 29.63 30.90
C GLU A 80 6.54 30.18 31.90
N ASN A 81 6.32 31.49 31.96
CA ASN A 81 5.37 32.08 32.89
C ASN A 81 3.94 32.17 32.36
N LEU A 82 3.77 32.25 31.04
CA LEU A 82 2.49 32.60 30.42
C LEU A 82 2.05 31.66 29.30
N TRP A 83 2.86 30.65 28.95
CA TRP A 83 2.58 29.77 27.81
C TRP A 83 1.20 29.12 27.89
N ASP A 84 0.72 28.72 29.08
CA ASP A 84 -0.57 28.07 29.27
C ASP A 84 -1.72 29.00 28.84
N SER A 85 -1.62 30.26 29.24
CA SER A 85 -2.56 31.32 28.92
C SER A 85 -2.46 31.72 27.46
N HIS A 86 -1.25 31.73 26.88
CA HIS A 86 -1.05 31.98 25.46
C HIS A 86 -1.68 30.90 24.58
N VAL A 87 -1.46 29.61 24.87
CA VAL A 87 -2.10 28.50 24.15
C VAL A 87 -3.61 28.64 24.18
N VAL A 88 -4.19 28.87 25.36
CA VAL A 88 -5.65 29.03 25.53
C VAL A 88 -6.17 30.23 24.74
N ASN A 89 -5.49 31.38 24.79
CA ASN A 89 -5.90 32.57 24.06
C ASN A 89 -5.88 32.36 22.54
N VAL A 90 -4.88 31.64 22.04
CA VAL A 90 -4.75 31.29 20.62
C VAL A 90 -5.91 30.41 20.17
N ILE A 91 -6.20 29.30 20.87
CA ILE A 91 -7.30 28.39 20.48
C ILE A 91 -8.69 28.99 20.69
N LEU A 92 -8.83 29.96 21.61
CA LEU A 92 -10.08 30.72 21.80
C LEU A 92 -10.22 31.93 20.86
N ARG A 93 -9.14 32.33 20.17
CA ARG A 93 -9.06 33.54 19.33
C ARG A 93 -9.32 34.83 20.13
N GLU A 94 -8.94 34.83 21.40
CA GLU A 94 -9.18 35.91 22.37
C GLU A 94 -7.89 36.56 22.86
N ASN A 95 -8.00 37.76 23.43
CA ASN A 95 -6.92 38.46 24.13
C ASN A 95 -5.59 38.63 23.37
N ILE A 96 -5.62 38.58 22.03
CA ILE A 96 -4.50 38.99 21.20
C ILE A 96 -4.28 40.50 21.43
N ARG A 97 -3.12 40.86 21.98
CA ARG A 97 -2.76 42.26 22.32
C ARG A 97 -2.97 43.17 21.11
N LYS A 98 -3.26 44.46 21.38
CA LYS A 98 -3.54 45.43 20.32
C LYS A 98 -2.42 45.51 19.29
N GLU A 99 -1.16 45.43 19.71
CA GLU A 99 0.00 45.42 18.80
C GLU A 99 0.04 44.20 17.85
N HIS A 100 -0.57 43.06 18.23
CA HIS A 100 -0.53 41.82 17.47
C HIS A 100 -1.81 41.55 16.68
N LYS A 101 -2.78 42.47 16.69
CA LYS A 101 -4.04 42.31 15.94
C LYS A 101 -3.82 42.08 14.44
N LYS A 102 -2.75 42.64 13.85
CA LYS A 102 -2.38 42.40 12.45
C LYS A 102 -2.10 40.92 12.15
N HIS A 103 -1.68 40.14 13.15
CA HIS A 103 -1.38 38.71 13.03
C HIS A 103 -2.59 37.81 13.30
N LYS A 104 -3.73 38.35 13.76
CA LYS A 104 -4.88 37.54 14.19
C LYS A 104 -5.34 36.54 13.13
N LYS A 105 -5.49 36.98 11.88
CA LYS A 105 -5.92 36.11 10.77
C LYS A 105 -4.89 35.01 10.46
N GLU A 106 -3.60 35.30 10.60
CA GLU A 106 -2.54 34.32 10.38
C GLU A 106 -2.51 33.29 11.51
N ILE A 107 -2.65 33.73 12.77
CA ILE A 107 -2.76 32.82 13.93
C ILE A 107 -3.98 31.90 13.81
N GLU A 108 -5.11 32.41 13.30
CA GLU A 108 -6.29 31.59 13.00
C GLU A 108 -6.05 30.57 11.89
N LYS A 109 -5.12 30.82 10.96
CA LYS A 109 -4.69 29.81 9.98
C LYS A 109 -3.72 28.79 10.59
N ILE A 110 -2.89 29.19 11.55
CA ILE A 110 -1.97 28.28 12.26
C ILE A 110 -2.78 27.24 13.05
N PHE A 111 -3.81 27.67 13.77
CA PHE A 111 -4.64 26.77 14.59
C PHE A 111 -6.06 26.71 14.05
N ASN A 112 -6.34 25.67 13.27
CA ASN A 112 -7.68 25.41 12.79
C ASN A 112 -8.50 24.72 13.89
N VAL A 113 -9.34 25.53 14.54
CA VAL A 113 -10.24 25.15 15.63
C VAL A 113 -11.68 25.23 15.12
N PRO A 114 -12.49 24.14 15.19
CA PRO A 114 -13.91 24.16 14.81
C PRO A 114 -14.70 25.25 15.54
N SER A 115 -15.74 25.79 14.91
CA SER A 115 -16.44 27.00 15.41
C SER A 115 -17.19 26.81 16.73
N ASP A 116 -17.60 25.58 17.05
CA ASP A 116 -18.29 25.19 18.28
C ASP A 116 -17.32 24.96 19.46
N LEU A 117 -16.10 24.52 19.16
CA LEU A 117 -15.12 24.11 20.16
C LEU A 117 -14.68 25.23 21.14
N PRO A 118 -14.50 26.51 20.73
CA PRO A 118 -14.17 27.60 21.65
C PRO A 118 -15.17 27.78 22.79
N THR A 119 -16.46 27.54 22.53
CA THR A 119 -17.51 27.63 23.57
C THR A 119 -17.34 26.53 24.61
N LEU A 120 -17.04 25.31 24.18
CA LEU A 120 -16.74 24.19 25.06
C LEU A 120 -15.45 24.41 25.85
N ILE A 121 -14.36 24.84 25.19
CA ILE A 121 -13.09 25.17 25.86
C ILE A 121 -13.31 26.19 26.98
N LYS A 122 -14.12 27.24 26.74
CA LYS A 122 -14.47 28.23 27.78
C LYS A 122 -15.22 27.61 28.96
N ALA A 123 -16.14 26.67 28.71
CA ALA A 123 -16.87 25.98 29.77
C ALA A 123 -15.93 25.14 30.65
N TYR A 124 -15.07 24.29 30.06
CA TYR A 124 -14.10 23.47 30.80
C TYR A 124 -13.05 24.33 31.53
N ARG A 125 -12.63 25.46 30.95
CA ARG A 125 -11.76 26.44 31.62
C ARG A 125 -12.36 27.01 32.91
N LYS A 126 -13.69 27.24 32.95
CA LYS A 126 -14.36 27.75 34.16
C LYS A 126 -14.25 26.76 35.32
N TYR A 127 -14.45 25.47 35.06
CA TYR A 127 -14.28 24.41 36.07
C TYR A 127 -12.82 24.27 36.52
N ARG A 128 -11.85 24.40 35.61
CA ARG A 128 -10.43 24.47 36.01
C ARG A 128 -10.15 25.60 36.98
N ASN A 129 -10.70 26.80 36.72
CA ASN A 129 -10.55 27.94 37.61
C ASN A 129 -11.26 27.74 38.96
N ILE A 130 -12.41 27.05 38.99
CA ILE A 130 -13.09 26.63 40.23
C ILE A 130 -12.15 25.72 41.06
N CYS A 131 -11.53 24.73 40.41
CA CYS A 131 -10.61 23.81 41.07
C CYS A 131 -9.39 24.54 41.63
N ALA A 132 -8.76 25.40 40.84
CA ALA A 132 -7.53 26.10 41.21
C ALA A 132 -7.73 27.14 42.33
N HIS A 133 -8.87 27.83 42.35
CA HIS A 133 -9.18 28.85 43.37
C HIS A 133 -9.98 28.32 44.55
N GLY A 134 -10.24 27.01 44.61
CA GLY A 134 -10.97 26.38 45.73
C GLY A 134 -12.38 26.93 45.94
N LYS A 135 -13.05 27.40 44.87
CA LYS A 135 -14.40 27.98 44.97
C LYS A 135 -15.40 26.96 45.51
N ASP A 136 -16.50 27.46 46.08
CA ASP A 136 -17.55 26.65 46.70
C ASP A 136 -18.43 25.95 45.64
N TYR A 137 -17.85 24.93 45.01
CA TYR A 137 -18.49 24.04 44.05
C TYR A 137 -17.85 22.66 44.17
N ASN A 138 -18.70 21.62 44.24
CA ASN A 138 -18.25 20.25 44.40
C ASN A 138 -17.81 19.66 43.06
N ILE A 139 -16.55 19.25 42.96
CA ILE A 139 -15.98 18.59 41.78
C ILE A 139 -15.93 17.09 42.07
N SER A 140 -16.67 16.31 41.29
CA SER A 140 -16.78 14.85 41.40
C SER A 140 -16.09 14.13 40.24
N TYR A 141 -16.02 12.79 40.32
CA TYR A 141 -15.50 11.92 39.26
C TYR A 141 -16.11 12.20 37.87
N SER A 142 -17.43 12.48 37.81
CA SER A 142 -18.14 12.75 36.55
C SER A 142 -17.64 13.99 35.82
N HIS A 143 -17.18 15.01 36.55
CA HIS A 143 -16.59 16.21 35.94
C HIS A 143 -15.24 15.91 35.30
N VAL A 144 -14.45 15.04 35.93
CA VAL A 144 -13.12 14.64 35.43
C VAL A 144 -13.26 13.76 34.19
N GLU A 145 -14.16 12.78 34.21
CA GLU A 145 -14.42 11.94 33.04
C GLU A 145 -14.99 12.72 31.86
N ALA A 146 -15.88 13.68 32.12
CA ALA A 146 -16.37 14.59 31.09
C ALA A 146 -15.24 15.45 30.50
N LEU A 147 -14.32 15.95 31.34
CA LEU A 147 -13.12 16.66 30.88
C LEU A 147 -12.28 15.75 29.99
N TRP A 148 -11.98 14.52 30.41
CA TRP A 148 -11.18 13.60 29.60
C TRP A 148 -11.85 13.34 28.26
N GLY A 149 -13.14 13.00 28.23
CA GLY A 149 -13.90 12.81 27.00
C GLY A 149 -13.81 14.03 26.07
N PHE A 150 -13.94 15.24 26.63
CA PHE A 150 -13.72 16.48 25.89
C PHE A 150 -12.29 16.63 25.37
N VAL A 151 -11.27 16.34 26.18
CA VAL A 151 -9.86 16.46 25.77
C VAL A 151 -9.57 15.52 24.60
N LEU A 152 -10.05 14.28 24.65
CA LEU A 152 -9.87 13.31 23.57
C LEU A 152 -10.49 13.79 22.26
N ASP A 153 -11.72 14.29 22.33
CA ASP A 153 -12.47 14.81 21.18
C ASP A 153 -11.89 16.14 20.65
N ALA A 154 -11.47 17.03 21.54
CA ALA A 154 -10.91 18.32 21.16
C ALA A 154 -9.54 18.16 20.48
N LEU A 155 -8.66 17.31 21.01
CA LEU A 155 -7.33 17.10 20.44
C LEU A 155 -7.39 16.46 19.04
N SER A 156 -8.38 15.61 18.76
CA SER A 156 -8.55 15.02 17.42
C SER A 156 -9.11 16.01 16.39
N LYS A 157 -9.82 17.05 16.83
CA LYS A 157 -10.45 18.06 15.97
C LYS A 157 -9.58 19.29 15.72
N ILE A 158 -8.74 19.68 16.67
CA ILE A 158 -7.80 20.80 16.49
C ILE A 158 -6.68 20.35 15.57
N THR A 159 -6.48 21.07 14.47
CA THR A 159 -5.37 20.84 13.53
C THR A 159 -4.43 22.04 13.52
N ILE A 160 -3.12 21.79 13.45
CA ILE A 160 -2.09 22.82 13.44
C ILE A 160 -1.42 22.81 12.06
N ALA A 161 -1.33 23.98 11.42
CA ALA A 161 -0.63 24.12 10.15
C ALA A 161 0.83 23.64 10.31
N GLY A 162 1.31 22.79 9.40
CA GLY A 162 2.65 22.18 9.52
C GLY A 162 2.67 20.73 10.00
N GLU A 163 1.59 20.24 10.62
CA GLU A 163 1.59 18.88 11.18
C GLU A 163 1.68 17.79 10.10
N THR A 164 0.94 17.98 9.01
CA THR A 164 0.95 17.06 7.87
C THR A 164 2.34 17.01 7.22
N GLU A 165 2.99 18.18 7.08
CA GLU A 165 4.34 18.33 6.53
C GLU A 165 5.37 17.50 7.34
N VAL A 166 5.24 17.43 8.67
CA VAL A 166 6.13 16.63 9.52
C VAL A 166 6.05 15.15 9.17
N PHE A 167 4.84 14.62 8.95
CA PHE A 167 4.65 13.21 8.58
C PHE A 167 5.12 12.92 7.16
N VAL A 168 4.85 13.84 6.22
CA VAL A 168 5.35 13.74 4.84
C VAL A 168 6.88 13.70 4.83
N ASN A 169 7.54 14.67 5.47
CA ASN A 169 9.00 14.75 5.54
C ASN A 169 9.61 13.51 6.19
N ARG A 170 8.97 12.95 7.22
CA ARG A 170 9.41 11.70 7.83
C ARG A 170 9.36 10.52 6.86
N LEU A 171 8.30 10.40 6.06
CA LEU A 171 8.20 9.36 5.03
C LEU A 171 9.25 9.57 3.94
N ILE A 172 9.44 10.81 3.48
CA ILE A 172 10.49 11.15 2.50
C ILE A 172 11.86 10.75 3.04
N ASP A 173 12.19 11.08 4.29
CA ASP A 173 13.45 10.70 4.92
C ASP A 173 13.63 9.18 5.01
N ILE A 174 12.55 8.43 5.25
CA ILE A 174 12.59 6.96 5.25
C ILE A 174 12.89 6.45 3.84
N PHE A 175 12.21 6.96 2.82
CA PHE A 175 12.43 6.57 1.43
C PHE A 175 13.86 6.91 0.97
N ASP A 176 14.37 8.10 1.32
CA ASP A 176 15.72 8.55 0.97
C ASP A 176 16.80 7.69 1.65
N LYS A 177 16.60 7.27 2.91
CA LYS A 177 17.62 6.54 3.69
C LYS A 177 17.56 5.03 3.54
N PHE A 178 16.36 4.47 3.39
CA PHE A 178 16.12 3.03 3.49
C PHE A 178 15.40 2.44 2.27
N GLY A 179 14.97 3.27 1.32
CA GLY A 179 14.19 2.83 0.17
C GLY A 179 12.73 2.50 0.50
N ILE A 180 12.00 2.07 -0.53
CA ILE A 180 10.56 1.80 -0.48
C ILE A 180 10.20 0.42 0.10
N ASP A 181 11.19 -0.46 0.30
CA ASP A 181 11.00 -1.84 0.74
C ASP A 181 11.09 -2.01 2.26
N ASN A 182 11.32 -0.93 3.01
CA ASN A 182 11.35 -0.95 4.48
C ASN A 182 9.93 -0.85 5.07
N ASP A 183 9.13 -1.89 4.84
CA ASP A 183 7.73 -1.99 5.27
C ASP A 183 7.53 -1.59 6.73
N LYS A 184 8.42 -2.01 7.63
CA LYS A 184 8.30 -1.74 9.07
C LYS A 184 8.36 -0.26 9.41
N LEU A 185 9.33 0.47 8.86
CA LEU A 185 9.48 1.91 9.14
C LEU A 185 8.37 2.72 8.47
N ILE A 186 8.01 2.37 7.23
CA ILE A 186 6.94 3.03 6.49
C ILE A 186 5.61 2.82 7.22
N ALA A 187 5.29 1.59 7.63
CA ALA A 187 4.07 1.27 8.38
C ALA A 187 4.03 2.02 9.71
N THR A 188 5.14 2.04 10.46
CA THR A 188 5.19 2.77 11.74
C THR A 188 4.93 4.27 11.55
N SER A 189 5.56 4.88 10.55
CA SER A 189 5.38 6.31 10.25
C SER A 189 3.97 6.62 9.74
N LEU A 190 3.44 5.79 8.85
CA LEU A 190 2.09 5.95 8.33
C LEU A 190 1.05 5.79 9.43
N TYR A 191 1.17 4.76 10.29
CA TYR A 191 0.27 4.56 11.42
C TYR A 191 0.20 5.81 12.32
N GLN A 192 1.35 6.41 12.65
CA GLN A 192 1.39 7.65 13.42
C GLN A 192 0.72 8.83 12.70
N ALA A 193 0.87 8.92 11.37
CA ALA A 193 0.19 9.93 10.57
C ALA A 193 -1.34 9.73 10.62
N LEU A 194 -1.85 8.50 10.45
CA LEU A 194 -3.28 8.19 10.48
C LEU A 194 -3.92 8.43 11.87
N GLN A 195 -3.13 8.42 12.94
CA GLN A 195 -3.56 8.78 14.29
C GLN A 195 -3.73 10.28 14.51
N ALA A 196 -3.12 11.10 13.65
CA ALA A 196 -3.08 12.56 13.76
C ALA A 196 -3.84 13.29 12.65
N ILE A 197 -3.95 12.69 11.46
CA ILE A 197 -4.57 13.27 10.28
C ILE A 197 -5.98 12.69 10.14
N PRO A 198 -7.05 13.51 10.22
CA PRO A 198 -8.41 13.05 9.94
C PRO A 198 -8.56 12.51 8.52
N VAL A 199 -9.47 11.55 8.32
CA VAL A 199 -9.75 10.93 7.02
C VAL A 199 -10.04 11.99 5.94
N GLU A 200 -10.82 13.01 6.29
CA GLU A 200 -11.22 14.10 5.38
C GLU A 200 -10.04 14.96 4.90
N SER A 201 -8.90 14.90 5.61
CA SER A 201 -7.66 15.60 5.28
C SER A 201 -6.59 14.68 4.69
N PHE A 202 -6.89 13.40 4.49
CA PHE A 202 -5.90 12.43 4.03
C PHE A 202 -5.52 12.64 2.55
N SER A 203 -6.46 13.08 1.71
CA SER A 203 -6.16 13.45 0.31
C SER A 203 -5.09 14.53 0.21
N ARG A 204 -5.16 15.56 1.07
CA ARG A 204 -4.14 16.61 1.17
C ARG A 204 -2.77 16.05 1.59
N PHE A 205 -2.75 15.08 2.51
CA PHE A 205 -1.51 14.40 2.89
C PHE A 205 -0.87 13.67 1.70
N LEU A 206 -1.68 12.96 0.90
CA LEU A 206 -1.21 12.26 -0.31
C LEU A 206 -0.70 13.23 -1.37
N GLU A 207 -1.42 14.34 -1.60
CA GLU A 207 -1.01 15.40 -2.52
C GLU A 207 0.34 16.00 -2.11
N MET A 208 0.49 16.37 -0.84
CA MET A 208 1.74 16.90 -0.30
C MET A 208 2.89 15.90 -0.46
N LEU A 209 2.65 14.63 -0.16
CA LEU A 209 3.65 13.58 -0.35
C LEU A 209 4.05 13.46 -1.83
N ASN A 210 3.10 13.39 -2.76
CA ASN A 210 3.40 13.29 -4.19
C ASN A 210 4.19 14.52 -4.68
N ASN A 211 3.86 15.72 -4.21
CA ASN A 211 4.58 16.95 -4.54
C ASN A 211 6.00 16.95 -3.99
N GLU A 212 6.23 16.51 -2.75
CA GLU A 212 7.59 16.38 -2.20
C GLU A 212 8.42 15.34 -2.96
N LEU A 213 7.83 14.21 -3.35
CA LEU A 213 8.49 13.22 -4.19
C LEU A 213 8.88 13.82 -5.56
N LYS A 214 8.03 14.67 -6.16
CA LYS A 214 8.35 15.41 -7.40
C LYS A 214 9.50 16.39 -7.18
N ASN A 215 9.47 17.16 -6.09
CA ASN A 215 10.50 18.15 -5.73
C ASN A 215 11.88 17.50 -5.55
N LYS A 216 11.89 16.25 -5.06
CA LYS A 216 13.09 15.40 -4.95
C LYS A 216 13.53 14.78 -6.29
N ASN A 217 12.88 15.11 -7.40
CA ASN A 217 13.10 14.54 -8.73
C ASN A 217 12.93 13.01 -8.77
N MET A 218 12.06 12.46 -7.93
CA MET A 218 11.82 11.01 -7.94
C MET A 218 11.15 10.58 -9.26
N PRO A 219 11.69 9.56 -9.96
CA PRO A 219 11.12 9.07 -11.22
C PRO A 219 9.65 8.70 -11.10
N LYS A 220 8.87 8.92 -12.16
CA LYS A 220 7.42 8.64 -12.17
C LYS A 220 7.09 7.23 -11.66
N MET A 221 7.77 6.20 -12.16
CA MET A 221 7.55 4.81 -11.72
C MET A 221 7.84 4.58 -10.22
N ALA A 222 8.89 5.20 -9.68
CA ALA A 222 9.20 5.10 -8.25
C ALA A 222 8.10 5.75 -7.40
N ARG A 223 7.53 6.89 -7.85
CA ARG A 223 6.36 7.51 -7.20
C ARG A 223 5.13 6.59 -7.21
N HIS A 224 4.87 5.87 -8.31
CA HIS A 224 3.77 4.89 -8.37
C HIS A 224 3.98 3.77 -7.35
N ARG A 225 5.21 3.27 -7.22
CA ARG A 225 5.56 2.25 -6.22
C ARG A 225 5.36 2.75 -4.79
N VAL A 226 5.66 4.02 -4.49
CA VAL A 226 5.36 4.61 -3.18
C VAL A 226 3.86 4.57 -2.90
N ILE A 227 3.02 5.05 -3.82
CA ILE A 227 1.56 5.05 -3.62
C ILE A 227 1.00 3.63 -3.49
N ALA A 228 1.46 2.69 -4.33
CA ALA A 228 1.10 1.27 -4.23
C ALA A 228 1.52 0.65 -2.87
N LYS A 229 2.71 0.99 -2.38
CA LYS A 229 3.21 0.54 -1.08
C LYS A 229 2.37 1.09 0.09
N LEU A 230 1.96 2.35 0.03
CA LEU A 230 1.05 2.91 1.04
C LEU A 230 -0.30 2.18 1.05
N TYR A 231 -0.84 1.88 -0.14
CA TYR A 231 -2.07 1.11 -0.25
C TYR A 231 -1.94 -0.30 0.32
N GLU A 232 -0.85 -1.02 0.00
CA GLU A 232 -0.56 -2.33 0.58
C GLU A 232 -0.56 -2.29 2.12
N ILE A 233 0.12 -1.31 2.71
CA ILE A 233 0.22 -1.16 4.16
C ILE A 233 -1.16 -0.81 4.77
N LEU A 234 -1.91 0.09 4.15
CA LEU A 234 -3.26 0.43 4.60
C LEU A 234 -4.22 -0.75 4.52
N GLN A 235 -4.09 -1.62 3.51
CA GLN A 235 -4.84 -2.87 3.41
C GLN A 235 -4.49 -3.81 4.58
N LYS A 236 -3.22 -3.93 4.96
CA LYS A 236 -2.80 -4.67 6.17
C LYS A 236 -3.45 -4.08 7.43
N PHE A 237 -3.40 -2.76 7.61
CA PHE A 237 -4.06 -2.10 8.75
C PHE A 237 -5.57 -2.30 8.77
N SER A 238 -6.23 -2.25 7.61
CA SER A 238 -7.68 -2.42 7.52
C SER A 238 -8.15 -3.83 7.87
N ARG A 239 -7.31 -4.85 7.68
CA ARG A 239 -7.59 -6.22 8.11
C ARG A 239 -7.51 -6.37 9.63
N GLU A 240 -6.60 -5.63 10.28
CA GLU A 240 -6.41 -5.64 11.72
C GLU A 240 -7.41 -4.72 12.44
N SER A 241 -7.80 -3.61 11.83
CA SER A 241 -8.63 -2.57 12.42
C SER A 241 -9.49 -1.91 11.33
N PRO A 242 -10.80 -2.27 11.23
CA PRO A 242 -11.68 -1.87 10.14
C PRO A 242 -11.84 -0.35 9.95
N GLU A 243 -11.57 0.47 10.98
CA GLU A 243 -11.61 1.93 10.86
C GLU A 243 -10.64 2.47 9.79
N TYR A 244 -9.53 1.77 9.51
CA TYR A 244 -8.57 2.21 8.50
C TYR A 244 -9.05 2.02 7.06
N ARG A 245 -10.15 1.28 6.84
CA ARG A 245 -10.74 1.10 5.51
C ARG A 245 -11.09 2.44 4.85
N LYS A 246 -11.51 3.43 5.64
CA LYS A 246 -11.84 4.77 5.15
C LYS A 246 -10.62 5.48 4.53
N TYR A 247 -9.42 5.24 5.05
CA TYR A 247 -8.19 5.80 4.46
C TYR A 247 -7.80 5.10 3.15
N ASN A 248 -8.04 3.78 3.04
CA ASN A 248 -7.91 3.08 1.76
C ASN A 248 -8.86 3.65 0.71
N GLU A 249 -10.11 3.90 1.09
CA GLU A 249 -11.11 4.49 0.20
C GLU A 249 -10.66 5.88 -0.29
N GLU A 250 -10.16 6.74 0.60
CA GLU A 250 -9.62 8.05 0.24
C GLU A 250 -8.36 7.97 -0.62
N LEU A 251 -7.46 7.00 -0.39
CA LEU A 251 -6.30 6.78 -1.26
C LEU A 251 -6.74 6.40 -2.67
N VAL A 252 -7.70 5.49 -2.80
CA VAL A 252 -8.22 5.06 -4.10
C VAL A 252 -8.91 6.23 -4.81
N LYS A 253 -9.69 7.05 -4.09
CA LYS A 253 -10.25 8.29 -4.66
C LYS A 253 -9.17 9.21 -5.21
N TYR A 254 -8.10 9.40 -4.43
CA TYR A 254 -6.96 10.22 -4.84
C TYR A 254 -6.30 9.66 -6.12
N VAL A 255 -6.04 8.35 -6.18
CA VAL A 255 -5.49 7.68 -7.37
C VAL A 255 -6.39 7.85 -8.60
N ILE A 256 -7.72 7.81 -8.43
CA ILE A 256 -8.68 7.97 -9.53
C ILE A 256 -8.73 9.43 -10.03
N GLN A 257 -8.48 10.40 -9.16
CA GLN A 257 -8.64 11.84 -9.44
C GLN A 257 -7.35 12.55 -9.87
N ASP A 258 -6.19 12.02 -9.50
CA ASP A 258 -4.88 12.64 -9.78
C ASP A 258 -4.33 12.19 -11.14
N ASP A 259 -4.31 13.12 -12.10
CA ASP A 259 -3.83 12.86 -13.48
C ASP A 259 -2.35 12.46 -13.57
N ASP A 260 -1.53 12.71 -12.53
CA ASP A 260 -0.13 12.28 -12.51
C ASP A 260 0.03 10.81 -12.12
N ILE A 261 -1.02 10.17 -11.58
CA ILE A 261 -1.03 8.76 -11.22
C ILE A 261 -1.72 7.96 -12.33
N ASP A 262 -0.92 7.13 -12.99
CA ASP A 262 -1.42 6.17 -13.95
C ASP A 262 -2.08 5.00 -13.20
N ILE A 263 -3.42 4.97 -13.28
CA ILE A 263 -4.26 3.95 -12.66
C ILE A 263 -3.89 2.54 -13.16
N GLN A 264 -3.47 2.38 -14.41
CA GLN A 264 -3.03 1.08 -14.94
C GLN A 264 -1.74 0.63 -14.27
N VAL A 265 -0.79 1.54 -14.09
CA VAL A 265 0.47 1.22 -13.40
C VAL A 265 0.20 0.90 -11.94
N PHE A 266 -0.65 1.67 -11.26
CA PHE A 266 -1.02 1.41 -9.87
C PHE A 266 -1.72 0.06 -9.71
N ALA A 267 -2.75 -0.22 -10.52
CA ALA A 267 -3.46 -1.49 -10.52
C ALA A 267 -2.54 -2.66 -10.88
N GLY A 268 -1.54 -2.46 -11.74
CA GLY A 268 -0.61 -3.52 -12.07
C GLY A 268 0.47 -3.78 -11.01
N LEU A 269 0.88 -2.76 -10.26
CA LEU A 269 1.75 -2.92 -9.09
C LEU A 269 1.02 -3.55 -7.90
N TYR A 270 -0.30 -3.38 -7.81
CA TYR A 270 -1.13 -3.99 -6.77
C TYR A 270 -2.52 -4.39 -7.34
N PRO A 271 -2.63 -5.56 -8.00
CA PRO A 271 -3.85 -6.00 -8.71
C PRO A 271 -5.11 -5.97 -7.86
N GLU A 272 -5.03 -6.36 -6.60
CA GLU A 272 -6.17 -6.41 -5.68
C GLU A 272 -6.83 -5.03 -5.48
N SER A 273 -6.13 -3.94 -5.82
CA SER A 273 -6.70 -2.58 -5.83
C SER A 273 -7.84 -2.41 -6.83
N LEU A 274 -7.91 -3.23 -7.87
CA LEU A 274 -8.99 -3.20 -8.86
C LEU A 274 -10.37 -3.36 -8.21
N ARG A 275 -10.48 -4.12 -7.12
CA ARG A 275 -11.75 -4.27 -6.40
C ARG A 275 -12.22 -2.92 -5.85
N ASP A 276 -11.32 -2.18 -5.20
CA ASP A 276 -11.65 -0.90 -4.60
C ASP A 276 -11.83 0.18 -5.67
N ILE A 277 -11.00 0.18 -6.74
CA ILE A 277 -11.13 1.09 -7.88
C ILE A 277 -12.48 0.91 -8.58
N LEU A 278 -12.83 -0.33 -8.93
CA LEU A 278 -14.07 -0.64 -9.66
C LEU A 278 -15.31 -0.46 -8.79
N THR A 279 -15.21 -0.64 -7.48
CA THR A 279 -16.30 -0.30 -6.54
C THR A 279 -16.61 1.20 -6.59
N GLN A 280 -15.59 2.04 -6.68
CA GLN A 280 -15.77 3.49 -6.71
C GLN A 280 -16.12 4.04 -8.10
N ARG A 281 -15.58 3.43 -9.16
CA ARG A 281 -15.84 3.86 -10.55
C ARG A 281 -15.98 2.65 -11.48
N PRO A 282 -17.18 2.02 -11.53
CA PRO A 282 -17.44 0.82 -12.33
C PRO A 282 -17.20 0.98 -13.83
N ILE A 283 -17.33 2.20 -14.37
CA ILE A 283 -17.10 2.49 -15.80
C ILE A 283 -15.67 2.14 -16.26
N TYR A 284 -14.71 2.09 -15.32
CA TYR A 284 -13.34 1.71 -15.64
C TYR A 284 -13.19 0.28 -16.13
N VAL A 285 -14.12 -0.65 -15.85
CA VAL A 285 -14.02 -2.03 -16.36
C VAL A 285 -13.82 -2.03 -17.88
N GLU A 286 -14.61 -1.26 -18.61
CA GLU A 286 -14.52 -1.20 -20.07
C GLU A 286 -13.26 -0.47 -20.55
N GLU A 287 -12.81 0.55 -19.81
CA GLU A 287 -11.55 1.25 -20.11
C GLU A 287 -10.35 0.30 -19.93
N PHE A 288 -10.30 -0.44 -18.80
CA PHE A 288 -9.30 -1.48 -18.57
C PHE A 288 -9.38 -2.52 -19.69
N LEU A 289 -10.55 -3.11 -19.95
CA LEU A 289 -10.66 -4.14 -21.00
C LEU A 289 -10.31 -3.63 -22.40
N GLY A 290 -10.58 -2.37 -22.70
CA GLY A 290 -10.18 -1.73 -23.95
C GLY A 290 -8.66 -1.59 -24.06
N LEU A 291 -7.99 -1.12 -23.01
CA LEU A 291 -6.53 -1.01 -22.96
C LEU A 291 -5.85 -2.38 -23.06
N LEU A 292 -6.39 -3.35 -22.35
CA LEU A 292 -5.95 -4.73 -22.36
C LEU A 292 -6.12 -5.37 -23.74
N GLU A 293 -7.26 -5.14 -24.40
CA GLU A 293 -7.51 -5.59 -25.77
C GLU A 293 -6.55 -4.94 -26.77
N ASN A 294 -6.27 -3.64 -26.61
CA ASN A 294 -5.31 -2.92 -27.45
C ASN A 294 -3.89 -3.44 -27.22
N ALA A 295 -3.49 -3.71 -25.98
CA ALA A 295 -2.19 -4.30 -25.68
C ALA A 295 -1.98 -5.67 -26.36
N LEU A 296 -3.05 -6.47 -26.47
CA LEU A 296 -3.03 -7.76 -27.19
C LEU A 296 -3.18 -7.64 -28.72
N LYS A 297 -3.57 -6.48 -29.25
CA LYS A 297 -3.71 -6.21 -30.69
C LYS A 297 -2.47 -5.55 -31.29
N GLU A 298 -1.91 -4.56 -30.60
CA GLU A 298 -0.93 -3.62 -31.16
C GLU A 298 0.53 -3.99 -30.85
N LYS A 299 0.78 -4.88 -29.88
CA LYS A 299 2.14 -5.18 -29.41
C LYS A 299 2.50 -6.65 -29.54
N GLU A 300 3.76 -6.90 -29.94
CA GLU A 300 4.39 -8.22 -29.79
C GLU A 300 4.64 -8.55 -28.31
N GLU A 301 4.78 -7.53 -27.44
CA GLU A 301 5.06 -7.68 -26.01
C GLU A 301 4.09 -6.91 -25.11
N VAL A 302 3.46 -7.62 -24.18
CA VAL A 302 2.50 -7.08 -23.21
C VAL A 302 3.26 -6.57 -21.97
N PRO A 303 2.99 -5.34 -21.48
CA PRO A 303 3.63 -4.85 -20.25
C PRO A 303 3.39 -5.82 -19.06
N PRO A 304 4.36 -6.01 -18.17
CA PRO A 304 4.33 -7.05 -17.14
C PRO A 304 3.20 -6.82 -16.13
N TYR A 305 2.83 -5.56 -15.95
CA TYR A 305 1.79 -5.12 -15.03
C TYR A 305 0.37 -5.35 -15.56
N VAL A 306 0.19 -5.61 -16.86
CA VAL A 306 -1.11 -5.84 -17.50
C VAL A 306 -1.69 -7.22 -17.15
N LEU A 307 -0.84 -8.25 -17.10
CA LEU A 307 -1.28 -9.63 -16.88
C LEU A 307 -1.82 -9.90 -15.47
N PRO A 308 -1.16 -9.41 -14.41
CA PRO A 308 -1.69 -9.51 -13.05
C PRO A 308 -3.08 -8.86 -12.92
N GLN A 309 -3.35 -7.78 -13.65
CA GLN A 309 -4.67 -7.14 -13.68
C GLN A 309 -5.72 -8.03 -14.32
N PHE A 310 -5.41 -8.65 -15.46
CA PHE A 310 -6.31 -9.61 -16.12
C PHE A 310 -6.72 -10.75 -15.20
N LEU A 311 -5.72 -11.34 -14.52
CA LEU A 311 -5.94 -12.46 -13.63
C LEU A 311 -6.76 -12.03 -12.41
N GLU A 312 -6.54 -10.83 -11.87
CA GLU A 312 -7.39 -10.31 -10.80
C GLU A 312 -8.83 -10.03 -11.27
N LEU A 313 -9.03 -9.44 -12.46
CA LEU A 313 -10.36 -9.26 -13.04
C LEU A 313 -11.11 -10.59 -13.19
N LEU A 314 -10.41 -11.65 -13.61
CA LEU A 314 -11.00 -12.99 -13.68
C LEU A 314 -11.41 -13.49 -12.28
N LEU A 315 -10.56 -13.33 -11.26
CA LEU A 315 -10.90 -13.71 -9.88
C LEU A 315 -12.11 -12.98 -9.32
N MET A 316 -12.29 -11.72 -9.69
CA MET A 316 -13.44 -10.94 -9.29
C MET A 316 -14.75 -11.54 -9.85
N GLY A 317 -14.68 -12.15 -11.04
CA GLY A 317 -15.76 -12.93 -11.63
C GLY A 317 -17.08 -12.14 -11.81
N PRO A 318 -18.23 -12.83 -11.87
CA PRO A 318 -19.54 -12.20 -12.08
C PRO A 318 -19.98 -11.24 -10.97
N ALA A 319 -19.31 -11.27 -9.80
CA ALA A 319 -19.66 -10.42 -8.67
C ALA A 319 -19.33 -8.95 -8.93
N TYR A 320 -18.34 -8.67 -9.80
CA TYR A 320 -17.90 -7.31 -10.12
C TYR A 320 -17.92 -7.02 -11.62
N LEU A 321 -17.90 -8.05 -12.47
CA LEU A 321 -17.91 -7.89 -13.91
C LEU A 321 -19.30 -8.18 -14.48
N PRO A 322 -19.89 -7.25 -15.25
CA PRO A 322 -21.02 -7.56 -16.11
C PRO A 322 -20.71 -8.78 -16.99
N LYS A 323 -21.73 -9.58 -17.30
CA LYS A 323 -21.56 -10.83 -18.07
C LYS A 323 -20.80 -10.61 -19.38
N ASP A 324 -21.13 -9.55 -20.12
CA ASP A 324 -20.49 -9.24 -21.39
C ASP A 324 -18.99 -8.89 -21.22
N SER A 325 -18.65 -8.16 -20.15
CA SER A 325 -17.27 -7.82 -19.80
C SER A 325 -16.49 -9.08 -19.37
N LEU A 326 -17.11 -9.98 -18.61
CA LEU A 326 -16.50 -11.27 -18.24
C LEU A 326 -16.27 -12.17 -19.47
N ASP A 327 -17.25 -12.28 -20.36
CA ASP A 327 -17.12 -13.02 -21.62
C ASP A 327 -15.99 -12.43 -22.49
N LYS A 328 -15.83 -11.10 -22.46
CA LYS A 328 -14.71 -10.40 -23.10
C LYS A 328 -13.37 -10.74 -22.42
N CYS A 329 -13.28 -10.71 -21.09
CA CYS A 329 -12.09 -11.16 -20.35
C CYS A 329 -11.69 -12.58 -20.73
N ILE A 330 -12.64 -13.52 -20.77
CA ILE A 330 -12.42 -14.93 -21.11
C ILE A 330 -11.95 -15.09 -22.56
N LYS A 331 -12.42 -14.26 -23.49
CA LYS A 331 -11.88 -14.28 -24.87
C LYS A 331 -10.43 -13.79 -24.93
N LEU A 332 -10.09 -12.78 -24.12
CA LEU A 332 -8.74 -12.20 -24.09
C LEU A 332 -7.74 -13.13 -23.38
N ILE A 333 -8.13 -13.82 -22.31
CA ILE A 333 -7.23 -14.76 -21.59
C ILE A 333 -6.74 -15.89 -22.50
N LYS A 334 -7.59 -16.39 -23.41
CA LYS A 334 -7.19 -17.39 -24.41
C LYS A 334 -6.10 -16.87 -25.35
N ARG A 335 -5.97 -15.56 -25.55
CA ARG A 335 -4.95 -14.97 -26.43
C ARG A 335 -3.63 -14.68 -25.71
N ILE A 336 -3.65 -14.55 -24.38
CA ILE A 336 -2.48 -14.20 -23.58
C ILE A 336 -1.29 -15.13 -23.83
N PRO A 337 -1.43 -16.47 -23.93
CA PRO A 337 -0.27 -17.32 -24.15
C PRO A 337 0.58 -16.96 -25.36
N TYR A 338 -0.02 -16.36 -26.40
CA TYR A 338 0.70 -15.93 -27.61
C TYR A 338 1.59 -14.70 -27.41
N THR A 339 1.38 -13.95 -26.32
CA THR A 339 2.11 -12.71 -26.00
C THR A 339 3.04 -12.87 -24.78
N LEU A 340 3.08 -14.05 -24.17
CA LEU A 340 3.98 -14.33 -23.05
C LEU A 340 5.44 -14.34 -23.53
N THR A 341 6.30 -13.76 -22.71
CA THR A 341 7.77 -13.75 -22.84
C THR A 341 8.37 -14.06 -21.47
N ASP A 342 9.67 -14.33 -21.43
CA ASP A 342 10.38 -14.55 -20.16
C ASP A 342 10.28 -13.33 -19.22
N TRP A 343 10.08 -12.14 -19.78
CA TRP A 343 9.93 -10.90 -19.03
C TRP A 343 8.64 -10.82 -18.22
N ASN A 344 7.52 -11.31 -18.76
CA ASN A 344 6.21 -11.20 -18.10
C ASN A 344 5.73 -12.51 -17.45
N ILE A 345 6.31 -13.66 -17.81
CA ILE A 345 5.86 -14.95 -17.27
C ILE A 345 6.19 -15.14 -15.79
N LEU A 346 7.28 -14.52 -15.30
CA LEU A 346 7.65 -14.63 -13.89
C LEU A 346 6.59 -14.01 -12.96
N GLU A 347 5.98 -12.91 -13.39
CA GLU A 347 4.86 -12.26 -12.66
C GLU A 347 3.62 -13.17 -12.64
N VAL A 348 3.34 -13.87 -13.75
CA VAL A 348 2.26 -14.86 -13.81
C VAL A 348 2.55 -16.01 -12.85
N TYR A 349 3.78 -16.54 -12.87
CA TYR A 349 4.21 -17.62 -12.01
C TYR A 349 4.09 -17.24 -10.52
N GLU A 350 4.54 -16.05 -10.14
CA GLU A 350 4.39 -15.57 -8.76
C GLU A 350 2.91 -15.46 -8.37
N LEU A 351 2.08 -14.89 -9.24
CA LEU A 351 0.65 -14.73 -8.94
C LEU A 351 -0.08 -16.07 -8.83
N LEU A 352 0.18 -17.01 -9.74
CA LEU A 352 -0.39 -18.36 -9.68
C LEU A 352 0.05 -19.13 -8.43
N SER A 353 1.29 -18.92 -8.00
CA SER A 353 1.82 -19.50 -6.76
C SER A 353 1.12 -18.92 -5.52
N ARG A 354 0.77 -17.63 -5.54
CA ARG A 354 0.05 -16.94 -4.46
C ARG A 354 -1.46 -17.19 -4.46
N LYS A 355 -2.05 -17.51 -5.62
CA LYS A 355 -3.49 -17.69 -5.83
C LYS A 355 -3.79 -18.97 -6.61
N PRO A 356 -3.64 -20.17 -6.00
CA PRO A 356 -3.84 -21.45 -6.68
C PRO A 356 -5.23 -21.63 -7.31
N GLU A 357 -6.25 -20.93 -6.81
CA GLU A 357 -7.60 -20.91 -7.38
C GLU A 357 -7.65 -20.42 -8.83
N LEU A 358 -6.68 -19.59 -9.25
CA LEU A 358 -6.54 -19.14 -10.64
C LEU A 358 -6.27 -20.30 -11.59
N ILE A 359 -5.52 -21.32 -11.15
CA ILE A 359 -5.13 -22.44 -12.02
C ILE A 359 -6.38 -23.16 -12.53
N LYS A 360 -7.35 -23.39 -11.64
CA LYS A 360 -8.62 -24.02 -12.00
C LYS A 360 -9.44 -23.15 -12.97
N MET A 361 -9.48 -21.84 -12.75
CA MET A 361 -10.19 -20.92 -13.64
C MET A 361 -9.54 -20.86 -15.03
N LEU A 362 -8.21 -20.79 -15.08
CA LEU A 362 -7.46 -20.80 -16.33
C LEU A 362 -7.66 -22.11 -17.11
N GLU A 363 -7.78 -23.24 -16.40
CA GLU A 363 -8.17 -24.51 -17.01
C GLU A 363 -9.55 -24.45 -17.64
N GLU A 364 -10.56 -24.00 -16.87
CA GLU A 364 -11.95 -23.87 -17.34
C GLU A 364 -12.06 -22.93 -18.55
N TYR A 365 -11.16 -21.96 -18.68
CA TYR A 365 -11.11 -21.00 -19.78
C TYR A 365 -10.14 -21.37 -20.89
N GLU A 366 -9.66 -22.62 -20.96
CA GLU A 366 -8.79 -23.16 -22.02
C GLU A 366 -7.47 -22.38 -22.20
N PHE A 367 -7.00 -21.69 -21.15
CA PHE A 367 -5.72 -20.99 -21.18
C PHE A 367 -4.58 -21.97 -21.42
N PHE A 368 -4.53 -23.05 -20.63
CA PHE A 368 -3.45 -24.04 -20.71
C PHE A 368 -3.45 -24.84 -22.02
N GLU A 369 -4.61 -25.10 -22.62
CA GLU A 369 -4.70 -25.70 -23.95
C GLU A 369 -4.12 -24.79 -25.04
N THR A 370 -4.33 -23.48 -24.90
CA THR A 370 -3.73 -22.51 -25.80
C THR A 370 -2.23 -22.34 -25.51
N PHE A 371 -1.84 -22.40 -24.24
CA PHE A 371 -0.45 -22.35 -23.81
C PHE A 371 0.35 -23.53 -24.37
N LYS A 372 -0.17 -24.76 -24.27
CA LYS A 372 0.41 -25.96 -24.87
C LYS A 372 0.65 -25.78 -26.37
N ARG A 373 -0.35 -25.27 -27.10
CA ARG A 373 -0.22 -24.97 -28.54
C ARG A 373 0.92 -24.00 -28.83
N VAL A 374 1.02 -22.91 -28.07
CA VAL A 374 2.14 -21.95 -28.21
C VAL A 374 3.49 -22.63 -27.98
N LEU A 375 3.60 -23.50 -26.98
CA LEU A 375 4.84 -24.24 -26.73
C LEU A 375 5.22 -25.10 -27.93
N LEU A 376 4.29 -25.89 -28.44
CA LEU A 376 4.55 -26.83 -29.54
C LEU A 376 4.79 -26.13 -30.88
N ASP A 377 4.15 -25.00 -31.13
CA ASP A 377 4.19 -24.30 -32.42
C ASP A 377 5.27 -23.22 -32.51
N LYS A 378 5.63 -22.60 -31.38
CA LYS A 378 6.49 -21.39 -31.37
C LYS A 378 7.72 -21.45 -30.47
N VAL A 379 7.74 -22.31 -29.45
CA VAL A 379 8.84 -22.35 -28.47
C VAL A 379 9.72 -23.57 -28.66
N ILE A 380 9.12 -24.77 -28.64
CA ILE A 380 9.81 -26.03 -28.83
C ILE A 380 9.80 -26.35 -30.33
N VAL A 381 10.54 -25.56 -31.09
CA VAL A 381 10.54 -25.58 -32.56
C VAL A 381 11.82 -26.20 -33.12
N PRO A 382 11.73 -27.01 -34.19
CA PRO A 382 12.89 -27.63 -34.80
C PRO A 382 13.68 -26.63 -35.66
N LYS A 383 14.85 -27.06 -36.12
CA LYS A 383 15.68 -26.37 -37.12
C LYS A 383 14.84 -25.85 -38.30
N GLY A 384 15.14 -24.62 -38.74
CA GLY A 384 14.42 -23.93 -39.81
C GLY A 384 13.33 -22.97 -39.33
N HIS A 385 13.07 -22.90 -38.02
CA HIS A 385 12.20 -21.89 -37.40
C HIS A 385 13.05 -20.76 -36.78
N SER A 386 12.41 -19.62 -36.48
CA SER A 386 13.06 -18.52 -35.77
C SER A 386 13.31 -18.90 -34.31
N PHE A 387 14.57 -19.08 -33.92
CA PHE A 387 14.95 -19.36 -32.53
C PHE A 387 14.89 -18.12 -31.63
N ASN A 388 14.95 -16.90 -32.17
CA ASN A 388 14.86 -15.68 -31.36
C ASN A 388 13.55 -15.67 -30.54
N ILE A 389 12.43 -15.96 -31.21
CA ILE A 389 11.10 -16.00 -30.58
C ILE A 389 11.01 -17.12 -29.53
N ALA A 390 11.66 -18.26 -29.78
CA ALA A 390 11.68 -19.38 -28.85
C ALA A 390 12.52 -19.06 -27.61
N ASN A 391 13.68 -18.46 -27.81
CA ASN A 391 14.62 -18.12 -26.75
C ASN A 391 14.12 -16.97 -25.86
N GLU A 392 13.39 -15.99 -26.40
CA GLU A 392 12.67 -14.96 -25.62
C GLU A 392 11.54 -15.54 -24.74
N ARG A 393 11.25 -16.84 -24.90
CA ARG A 393 10.19 -17.62 -24.24
C ARG A 393 10.74 -18.89 -23.58
N SER A 394 12.02 -18.87 -23.20
CA SER A 394 12.74 -20.03 -22.69
C SER A 394 12.13 -20.62 -21.41
N LEU A 395 11.50 -19.80 -20.58
CA LEU A 395 10.93 -20.21 -19.29
C LEU A 395 9.53 -20.84 -19.43
N LEU A 396 8.87 -20.62 -20.57
CA LEU A 396 7.49 -21.05 -20.77
C LEU A 396 7.28 -22.58 -20.61
N PRO A 397 8.13 -23.47 -21.16
CA PRO A 397 7.96 -24.90 -20.99
C PRO A 397 8.05 -25.35 -19.53
N ALA A 398 9.02 -24.82 -18.78
CA ALA A 398 9.20 -25.17 -17.37
C ALA A 398 7.97 -24.79 -16.54
N ILE A 399 7.42 -23.59 -16.77
CA ILE A 399 6.23 -23.10 -16.07
C ILE A 399 4.99 -23.90 -16.46
N TYR A 400 4.84 -24.30 -17.72
CA TYR A 400 3.76 -25.20 -18.13
C TYR A 400 3.87 -26.57 -17.45
N ILE A 401 5.06 -27.18 -17.45
CA ILE A 401 5.30 -28.49 -16.83
C ILE A 401 5.02 -28.47 -15.32
N GLU A 402 5.34 -27.35 -14.65
CA GLU A 402 5.06 -27.16 -13.24
C GLU A 402 3.57 -27.29 -12.93
N TYR A 403 2.72 -26.59 -13.69
CA TYR A 403 1.28 -26.53 -13.41
C TYR A 403 0.44 -27.61 -14.08
N LYS A 404 0.84 -28.08 -15.28
CA LYS A 404 0.08 -29.05 -16.09
C LYS A 404 0.70 -30.44 -16.13
N GLY A 405 1.96 -30.57 -15.73
CA GLY A 405 2.70 -31.82 -15.86
C GLY A 405 3.18 -32.07 -17.28
N LEU A 406 3.68 -33.29 -17.50
CA LEU A 406 4.16 -33.76 -18.80
C LEU A 406 3.10 -34.64 -19.46
N ASP A 407 2.94 -34.47 -20.76
CA ASP A 407 2.15 -35.37 -21.61
C ASP A 407 2.96 -35.87 -22.82
N GLU A 408 2.36 -36.79 -23.57
CA GLU A 408 3.02 -37.40 -24.73
C GLU A 408 3.44 -36.38 -25.78
N ASP A 409 2.61 -35.37 -26.08
CA ASP A 409 2.90 -34.40 -27.14
C ASP A 409 4.09 -33.51 -26.77
N ILE A 410 4.14 -33.04 -25.52
CA ILE A 410 5.26 -32.22 -25.01
C ILE A 410 6.55 -33.04 -24.99
N VAL A 411 6.51 -34.26 -24.45
CA VAL A 411 7.70 -35.12 -24.36
C VAL A 411 8.20 -35.52 -25.75
N GLU A 412 7.30 -35.86 -26.67
CA GLU A 412 7.63 -36.17 -28.06
C GLU A 412 8.32 -34.97 -28.73
N LYS A 413 7.73 -33.78 -28.63
CA LYS A 413 8.26 -32.56 -29.25
C LYS A 413 9.63 -32.17 -28.68
N ILE A 414 9.78 -32.18 -27.37
CA ILE A 414 11.07 -31.92 -26.70
C ILE A 414 12.12 -32.93 -27.18
N SER A 415 11.76 -34.21 -27.22
CA SER A 415 12.69 -35.27 -27.62
C SER A 415 13.17 -35.11 -29.06
N ILE A 416 12.27 -34.74 -29.98
CA ILE A 416 12.62 -34.52 -31.39
C ILE A 416 13.51 -33.28 -31.55
N VAL A 417 13.14 -32.16 -30.91
CA VAL A 417 13.87 -30.88 -31.09
C VAL A 417 15.25 -30.92 -30.45
N PHE A 418 15.35 -31.44 -29.22
CA PHE A 418 16.61 -31.43 -28.46
C PHE A 418 17.45 -32.69 -28.65
N SER A 419 17.21 -33.47 -29.69
CA SER A 419 18.09 -34.57 -30.16
C SER A 419 18.78 -34.27 -31.49
N ASP A 420 18.63 -33.05 -32.02
CA ASP A 420 19.22 -32.65 -33.30
C ASP A 420 20.75 -32.84 -33.28
N LYS A 421 21.25 -33.74 -34.13
CA LYS A 421 22.68 -34.13 -34.12
C LYS A 421 23.61 -32.99 -34.49
N ASP A 422 23.12 -31.99 -35.21
CA ASP A 422 23.89 -30.81 -35.57
C ASP A 422 23.87 -29.75 -34.45
N GLY A 423 23.17 -30.01 -33.34
CA GLY A 423 23.02 -29.08 -32.22
C GLY A 423 22.14 -27.87 -32.53
N HIS A 424 21.28 -27.94 -33.55
CA HIS A 424 20.45 -26.81 -33.96
C HIS A 424 19.08 -26.83 -33.28
N TYR A 425 19.01 -26.22 -32.10
CA TYR A 425 17.79 -26.06 -31.32
C TYR A 425 17.80 -24.69 -30.61
N PRO A 426 16.66 -24.22 -30.07
CA PRO A 426 16.63 -23.01 -29.25
C PRO A 426 17.37 -23.23 -27.93
N TYR A 427 18.63 -22.77 -27.88
CA TYR A 427 19.55 -23.04 -26.76
C TYR A 427 19.01 -22.61 -25.40
N ASP A 428 18.46 -21.40 -25.30
CA ASP A 428 17.96 -20.87 -24.02
C ASP A 428 16.79 -21.71 -23.49
N VAL A 429 15.92 -22.20 -24.38
CA VAL A 429 14.84 -23.14 -24.02
C VAL A 429 15.42 -24.45 -23.50
N GLY A 430 16.47 -24.96 -24.14
CA GLY A 430 17.16 -26.17 -23.73
C GLY A 430 17.79 -26.03 -22.34
N ASP A 431 18.48 -24.93 -22.09
CA ASP A 431 19.12 -24.63 -20.80
C ASP A 431 18.08 -24.43 -19.69
N ALA A 432 16.97 -23.75 -19.98
CA ALA A 432 15.86 -23.58 -19.04
C ALA A 432 15.25 -24.93 -18.64
N LEU A 433 14.99 -25.82 -19.62
CA LEU A 433 14.49 -27.18 -19.36
C LEU A 433 15.51 -28.02 -18.58
N LYS A 434 16.79 -28.00 -18.96
CA LYS A 434 17.86 -28.72 -18.25
C LYS A 434 17.96 -28.27 -16.79
N SER A 435 17.94 -26.96 -16.56
CA SER A 435 17.94 -26.34 -15.23
C SER A 435 16.70 -26.74 -14.41
N TYR A 436 15.52 -26.74 -15.04
CA TYR A 436 14.28 -27.16 -14.41
C TYR A 436 14.33 -28.64 -13.99
N PHE A 437 14.70 -29.55 -14.89
CA PHE A 437 14.79 -30.98 -14.58
C PHE A 437 15.88 -31.30 -13.54
N LYS A 438 16.99 -30.57 -13.55
CA LYS A 438 18.03 -30.69 -12.52
C LYS A 438 17.53 -30.31 -11.12
N LYS A 439 16.63 -29.32 -11.03
CA LYS A 439 16.01 -28.88 -9.77
C LYS A 439 14.82 -29.77 -9.35
N ASN A 440 14.17 -30.44 -10.31
CA ASN A 440 12.96 -31.23 -10.12
C ASN A 440 13.16 -32.67 -10.64
N PRO A 441 13.94 -33.51 -9.93
CA PRO A 441 14.30 -34.86 -10.40
C PRO A 441 13.08 -35.76 -10.62
N GLU A 442 12.01 -35.58 -9.85
CA GLU A 442 10.75 -36.32 -10.02
C GLU A 442 10.06 -36.01 -11.35
N LYS A 443 10.17 -34.77 -11.85
CA LYS A 443 9.69 -34.38 -13.18
C LYS A 443 10.56 -34.96 -14.28
N TRP A 444 11.86 -35.11 -14.04
CA TRP A 444 12.75 -35.82 -14.96
C TRP A 444 12.43 -37.32 -15.03
N ASP A 445 12.13 -37.96 -13.90
CA ASP A 445 11.68 -39.36 -13.88
C ASP A 445 10.34 -39.55 -14.61
N GLU A 446 9.41 -38.60 -14.45
CA GLU A 446 8.17 -38.56 -15.23
C GLU A 446 8.44 -38.46 -16.73
N PHE A 447 9.36 -37.56 -17.15
CA PHE A 447 9.80 -37.44 -18.53
C PHE A 447 10.35 -38.76 -19.08
N LYS A 448 11.28 -39.40 -18.35
CA LYS A 448 11.90 -40.68 -18.75
C LYS A 448 10.85 -41.78 -18.98
N ARG A 449 9.86 -41.86 -18.11
CA ARG A 449 8.77 -42.85 -18.23
C ARG A 449 7.92 -42.63 -19.49
N ILE A 450 7.54 -41.37 -19.78
CA ILE A 450 6.76 -41.04 -20.98
C ILE A 450 7.62 -41.25 -22.24
N PHE A 451 8.89 -40.82 -22.21
CA PHE A 451 9.87 -41.02 -23.28
C PHE A 451 9.99 -42.50 -23.65
N GLN A 452 10.13 -43.38 -22.66
CA GLN A 452 10.24 -44.82 -22.87
C GLN A 452 8.98 -45.40 -23.53
N LYS A 453 7.78 -44.97 -23.09
CA LYS A 453 6.50 -45.35 -23.71
C LYS A 453 6.42 -44.91 -25.18
N LEU A 454 6.86 -43.70 -25.49
CA LEU A 454 6.90 -43.17 -26.86
C LEU A 454 7.90 -43.94 -27.73
N LYS A 455 9.02 -44.37 -27.16
CA LYS A 455 10.01 -45.21 -27.84
C LYS A 455 9.48 -46.61 -28.14
N GLU A 456 8.82 -47.25 -27.17
CA GLU A 456 8.21 -48.58 -27.33
C GLU A 456 7.07 -48.59 -28.34
N SER A 457 6.32 -47.49 -28.45
CA SER A 457 5.29 -47.32 -29.49
C SER A 457 5.84 -46.97 -30.88
N GLY A 458 7.16 -46.77 -31.01
CA GLY A 458 7.81 -46.42 -32.28
C GLY A 458 7.66 -44.95 -32.70
N LYS A 459 7.12 -44.08 -31.82
CA LYS A 459 7.01 -42.63 -32.08
C LYS A 459 8.38 -41.92 -31.99
N LEU A 460 9.30 -42.45 -31.19
CA LEU A 460 10.66 -41.91 -31.04
C LEU A 460 11.73 -42.93 -31.47
N SER A 461 12.71 -42.47 -32.24
CA SER A 461 13.87 -43.25 -32.66
C SER A 461 15.17 -42.87 -31.94
N VAL A 462 15.14 -41.81 -31.13
CA VAL A 462 16.30 -41.22 -30.45
C VAL A 462 16.58 -41.88 -29.10
N SER A 463 17.80 -41.73 -28.59
CA SER A 463 18.17 -42.19 -27.25
C SER A 463 18.14 -41.05 -26.24
N LEU A 464 17.80 -41.37 -24.99
CA LEU A 464 17.71 -40.38 -23.91
C LEU A 464 19.06 -39.65 -23.67
N GLY A 465 20.18 -40.35 -23.83
CA GLY A 465 21.52 -39.79 -23.67
C GLY A 465 21.92 -38.77 -24.76
N GLU A 466 21.26 -38.80 -25.91
CA GLU A 466 21.49 -37.84 -26.99
C GLU A 466 20.80 -36.49 -26.74
N LEU A 467 19.87 -36.40 -25.78
CA LEU A 467 19.13 -35.18 -25.51
C LEU A 467 20.00 -34.09 -24.89
N TYR A 468 20.01 -32.89 -25.47
CA TYR A 468 20.73 -31.74 -24.92
C TYR A 468 20.15 -31.23 -23.59
N ILE A 469 18.87 -31.50 -23.34
CA ILE A 469 18.20 -31.15 -22.08
C ILE A 469 18.48 -32.14 -20.93
N ASN A 470 19.25 -33.21 -21.17
CA ASN A 470 19.50 -34.23 -20.16
C ASN A 470 20.32 -33.64 -18.99
N PRO A 471 19.75 -33.55 -17.76
CA PRO A 471 20.44 -32.97 -16.61
C PRO A 471 21.58 -33.86 -16.08
N GLU A 472 21.62 -35.14 -16.47
CA GLU A 472 22.62 -36.13 -16.06
C GLU A 472 23.87 -36.13 -16.97
N LYS A 473 23.85 -35.37 -18.07
CA LYS A 473 24.98 -35.28 -19.01
C LYS A 473 26.09 -34.41 -18.39
N GLU A 474 27.27 -35.00 -18.18
CA GLU A 474 28.46 -34.29 -17.67
C GLU A 474 28.79 -33.09 -18.57
N GLU A 475 29.01 -31.93 -17.95
CA GLU A 475 29.48 -30.73 -18.64
C GLU A 475 30.97 -30.92 -18.96
N ASN A 476 31.27 -31.32 -20.20
CA ASN A 476 32.63 -31.39 -20.74
C ASN A 476 33.16 -30.01 -21.13
#